data_AF-A0A168VQ51-F1
#
_entry.id   AF-A0A168VQ51-F1
#
_cell.length_a   1.000
_cell.length_b   1.000
_cell.length_c   1.000
_cell.angle_alpha   90.00
_cell.angle_beta   90.00
_cell.angle_gamma   90.00
#
_symmetry.space_group_name_H-M   'P 1'
#
loop_
_entity.id
_entity.type
_entity.pdbx_description
1 polymer ?
#
loop_
_entity_poly.entity_id
_entity_poly.type
_entity_poly.pdbx_seq_one_letter_code
_entity_poly.pdbx_strand_id
1 'polypeptide(L)'
;MAIYIDNVRKSIKRIIKKNKDWKEYKRIVRESLKKKYGVKVKPKTLEDTILQFVAGRKPRTHYLESYLLAFDTLFYNGAAAAIQNKEMKKPKNWRELLITITDDLTLPSEAIKHLEHEEILLQLKTMFYRSIVHCNNKDKDEFARNLHNFIQFLSINKFNNK
;
A
#
# COMPACT_ATOMS: atom_id res chain seq x y z
N MET A 1 -7.40 -25.13 -1.47
CA MET A 1 -6.09 -24.43 -1.38
C MET A 1 -5.40 -24.23 -2.74
N ALA A 2 -5.32 -25.25 -3.61
CA ALA A 2 -4.66 -25.13 -4.93
C ALA A 2 -5.28 -24.04 -5.84
N ILE A 3 -6.60 -23.93 -5.83
CA ILE A 3 -7.36 -22.93 -6.62
C ILE A 3 -7.01 -21.49 -6.20
N TYR A 4 -6.91 -21.22 -4.89
CA TYR A 4 -6.62 -19.86 -4.39
C TYR A 4 -5.20 -19.40 -4.76
N ILE A 5 -4.20 -20.28 -4.65
CA ILE A 5 -2.82 -19.97 -5.06
C ILE A 5 -2.76 -19.70 -6.57
N ASP A 6 -3.52 -20.45 -7.37
CA ASP A 6 -3.59 -20.23 -8.81
C ASP A 6 -4.22 -18.86 -9.15
N ASN A 7 -5.23 -18.43 -8.40
CA ASN A 7 -5.82 -17.10 -8.54
C ASN A 7 -4.82 -15.97 -8.22
N VAL A 8 -3.97 -16.17 -7.21
CA VAL A 8 -2.86 -15.24 -6.90
C VAL A 8 -1.88 -15.19 -8.07
N ARG A 9 -1.47 -16.34 -8.63
CA ARG A 9 -0.59 -16.39 -9.83
C ARG A 9 -1.20 -15.64 -11.01
N LYS A 10 -2.47 -15.88 -11.31
CA LYS A 10 -3.22 -15.18 -12.38
C LYS A 10 -3.24 -13.67 -12.14
N SER A 11 -3.41 -13.24 -10.90
CA SER A 11 -3.40 -11.82 -10.53
C SER A 11 -2.04 -11.18 -10.74
N ILE A 12 -0.94 -11.86 -10.38
CA ILE A 12 0.42 -11.39 -10.69
C ILE A 12 0.67 -11.34 -12.21
N LYS A 13 0.25 -12.38 -12.96
CA LYS A 13 0.34 -12.38 -14.45
C LYS A 13 -0.36 -11.16 -15.07
N ARG A 14 -1.54 -10.80 -14.56
CA ARG A 14 -2.28 -9.60 -15.01
C ARG A 14 -1.50 -8.31 -14.77
N ILE A 15 -0.83 -8.17 -13.62
CA ILE A 15 0.02 -7.00 -13.33
C ILE A 15 1.23 -6.95 -14.27
N ILE A 16 1.93 -8.08 -14.45
CA ILE A 16 3.09 -8.18 -15.35
C ILE A 16 2.69 -7.75 -16.77
N LYS A 17 1.57 -8.27 -17.28
CA LYS A 17 1.08 -7.95 -18.63
C LYS A 17 0.72 -6.47 -18.80
N LYS A 18 0.12 -5.83 -17.78
CA LYS A 18 -0.26 -4.41 -17.83
C LYS A 18 0.93 -3.46 -17.63
N ASN A 19 2.03 -3.94 -17.05
CA ASN A 19 3.30 -3.24 -16.75
C ASN A 19 3.21 -1.98 -15.84
N LYS A 20 2.08 -1.28 -15.80
CA LYS A 20 1.89 -0.02 -15.06
C LYS A 20 2.22 -0.12 -13.56
N ASP A 21 1.83 -1.22 -12.92
CA ASP A 21 2.03 -1.45 -11.48
C ASP A 21 3.20 -2.41 -11.19
N TRP A 22 3.86 -2.98 -12.21
CA TRP A 22 4.82 -4.08 -12.00
C TRP A 22 6.08 -3.64 -11.24
N LYS A 23 6.64 -2.48 -11.61
CA LYS A 23 7.82 -1.91 -10.94
C LYS A 23 7.54 -1.67 -9.45
N GLU A 24 6.38 -1.09 -9.16
CA GLU A 24 5.99 -0.74 -7.80
C GLU A 24 5.63 -1.97 -6.97
N TYR A 25 4.94 -2.94 -7.57
CA TYR A 25 4.68 -4.24 -6.95
C TYR A 25 5.99 -4.92 -6.49
N LYS A 26 6.99 -5.01 -7.37
CA LYS A 26 8.32 -5.56 -7.00
C LYS A 26 8.97 -4.80 -5.85
N ARG A 27 8.86 -3.46 -5.83
CA ARG A 27 9.40 -2.61 -4.76
C ARG A 27 8.77 -2.97 -3.40
N ILE A 28 7.44 -3.03 -3.34
CA ILE A 28 6.69 -3.32 -2.12
C ILE A 28 6.94 -4.74 -1.62
N VAL A 29 6.96 -5.73 -2.51
CA VAL A 29 7.32 -7.12 -2.15
C VAL A 29 8.72 -7.15 -1.53
N ARG A 30 9.70 -6.47 -2.14
CA ARG A 30 11.07 -6.43 -1.62
C ARG A 30 11.17 -5.78 -0.25
N GLU A 31 10.46 -4.67 -0.07
CA GLU A 31 10.46 -3.92 1.19
C GLU A 31 9.80 -4.70 2.31
N SER A 32 8.66 -5.36 2.04
CA SER A 32 8.00 -6.21 3.02
C SER A 32 8.86 -7.41 3.42
N LEU A 33 9.51 -8.08 2.46
CA LEU A 33 10.47 -9.16 2.74
C LEU A 33 11.58 -8.70 3.67
N LYS A 34 12.15 -7.50 3.43
CA LYS A 34 13.21 -6.93 4.26
C LYS A 34 12.70 -6.53 5.65
N LYS A 35 11.59 -5.79 5.73
CA LYS A 35 11.09 -5.17 6.97
C LYS A 35 10.42 -6.18 7.90
N LYS A 36 9.57 -7.07 7.37
CA LYS A 36 8.79 -8.02 8.19
C LYS A 36 9.53 -9.33 8.47
N TYR A 37 10.38 -9.77 7.56
CA TYR A 37 11.03 -11.10 7.65
C TYR A 37 12.56 -11.06 7.67
N GLY A 38 13.18 -9.87 7.59
CA GLY A 38 14.65 -9.72 7.55
C GLY A 38 15.30 -10.26 6.27
N VAL A 39 14.52 -10.62 5.24
CA VAL A 39 15.01 -11.27 4.02
C VAL A 39 15.50 -10.22 3.03
N LYS A 40 16.82 -10.18 2.80
CA LYS A 40 17.43 -9.30 1.79
C LYS A 40 17.54 -10.04 0.45
N VAL A 41 16.79 -9.58 -0.55
CA VAL A 41 16.80 -10.14 -1.91
C VAL A 41 17.32 -9.09 -2.90
N LYS A 42 18.11 -9.49 -3.90
CA LYS A 42 18.52 -8.62 -5.01
C LYS A 42 17.34 -8.43 -5.99
N PRO A 43 17.24 -7.30 -6.73
CA PRO A 43 16.07 -7.04 -7.58
C PRO A 43 15.84 -8.12 -8.65
N LYS A 44 16.90 -8.54 -9.35
CA LYS A 44 16.83 -9.60 -10.37
C LYS A 44 16.36 -10.93 -9.79
N THR A 45 16.95 -11.34 -8.67
CA THR A 45 16.57 -12.57 -7.96
C THR A 45 15.11 -12.56 -7.51
N LEU A 46 14.61 -11.40 -7.05
CA LEU A 46 13.20 -11.26 -6.67
C LEU A 46 12.28 -11.45 -7.88
N GLU A 47 12.61 -10.82 -9.00
CA GLU A 47 11.86 -10.96 -10.25
C GLU A 47 11.82 -12.41 -10.72
N ASP A 48 12.96 -13.08 -10.78
CA ASP A 48 13.05 -14.50 -11.15
C ASP A 48 12.20 -15.37 -10.20
N THR A 49 12.22 -15.09 -8.90
CA THR A 49 11.43 -15.82 -7.90
C THR A 49 9.94 -15.65 -8.13
N ILE A 50 9.47 -14.43 -8.42
CA ILE A 50 8.06 -14.16 -8.73
C ILE A 50 7.64 -14.85 -10.03
N LEU A 51 8.49 -14.81 -11.07
CA LEU A 51 8.22 -15.47 -12.35
C LEU A 51 8.13 -16.99 -12.20
N GLN A 52 9.01 -17.59 -11.40
CA GLN A 52 8.94 -19.02 -11.09
C GLN A 52 7.65 -19.38 -10.33
N PHE A 53 7.24 -18.55 -9.36
CA PHE A 53 5.96 -18.74 -8.67
C PHE A 53 4.79 -18.72 -9.65
N VAL A 54 4.79 -17.74 -10.55
CA VAL A 54 3.81 -17.58 -11.63
C VAL A 54 3.79 -18.77 -12.59
N ALA A 55 4.95 -19.39 -12.84
CA ALA A 55 5.11 -20.59 -13.64
C ALA A 55 4.68 -21.90 -12.93
N GLY A 56 4.29 -21.83 -11.65
CA GLY A 56 3.78 -22.98 -10.91
C GLY A 56 4.66 -23.44 -9.76
N ARG A 57 5.86 -22.88 -9.59
CA ARG A 57 6.73 -23.20 -8.44
C ARG A 57 6.02 -22.81 -7.14
N LYS A 58 6.14 -23.64 -6.10
CA LYS A 58 5.60 -23.30 -4.78
C LYS A 58 6.50 -22.24 -4.12
N PRO A 59 5.95 -21.11 -3.64
CA PRO A 59 6.73 -20.10 -2.96
C PRO A 59 6.96 -20.53 -1.51
N ARG A 60 7.96 -19.93 -0.85
CA ARG A 60 8.03 -19.98 0.62
C ARG A 60 6.91 -19.11 1.20
N THR A 61 6.44 -19.42 2.40
CA THR A 61 5.30 -18.74 3.04
C THR A 61 5.47 -17.23 3.10
N HIS A 62 6.62 -16.72 3.57
CA HIS A 62 6.89 -15.29 3.64
C HIS A 62 6.86 -14.58 2.27
N TYR A 63 7.21 -15.26 1.17
CA TYR A 63 7.04 -14.69 -0.16
C TYR A 63 5.57 -14.57 -0.55
N LEU A 64 4.76 -15.61 -0.26
CA LEU A 64 3.34 -15.57 -0.54
C LEU A 64 2.64 -14.46 0.25
N GLU A 65 2.96 -14.31 1.53
CA GLU A 65 2.45 -13.22 2.37
C GLU A 65 2.86 -11.86 1.83
N SER A 66 4.14 -11.68 1.46
CA SER A 66 4.61 -10.46 0.81
C SER A 66 3.93 -10.16 -0.52
N TYR A 67 3.55 -11.19 -1.31
CA TYR A 67 2.81 -11.01 -2.56
C TYR A 67 1.40 -10.48 -2.32
N LEU A 68 0.73 -11.01 -1.30
CA LEU A 68 -0.62 -10.60 -0.90
C LEU A 68 -0.60 -9.19 -0.31
N LEU A 69 0.34 -8.91 0.59
CA LEU A 69 0.53 -7.59 1.17
C LEU A 69 0.77 -6.54 0.08
N ALA A 70 1.59 -6.85 -0.91
CA ALA A 70 1.81 -5.93 -2.03
C ALA A 70 0.54 -5.65 -2.84
N PHE A 71 -0.43 -6.57 -2.88
CA PHE A 71 -1.74 -6.27 -3.46
C PHE A 71 -2.55 -5.32 -2.58
N ASP A 72 -2.62 -5.55 -1.27
CA ASP A 72 -3.37 -4.68 -0.36
C ASP A 72 -2.76 -3.27 -0.28
N THR A 73 -1.44 -3.14 -0.37
CA THR A 73 -0.79 -1.83 -0.44
C THR A 73 -1.11 -1.08 -1.74
N LEU A 74 -1.33 -1.79 -2.85
CA LEU A 74 -1.53 -1.17 -4.16
C LEU A 74 -2.99 -0.98 -4.56
N PHE A 75 -3.89 -1.79 -4.01
CA PHE A 75 -5.26 -1.92 -4.43
C PHE A 75 -6.15 -2.09 -3.22
N TYR A 76 -7.34 -1.50 -3.26
CA TYR A 76 -8.32 -1.66 -2.22
C TYR A 76 -8.76 -3.14 -2.15
N ASN A 77 -8.56 -3.78 -0.98
CA ASN A 77 -8.79 -5.21 -0.75
C ASN A 77 -8.07 -6.10 -1.78
N GLY A 78 -6.86 -5.71 -2.19
CA GLY A 78 -6.11 -6.35 -3.27
C GLY A 78 -5.85 -7.84 -3.04
N ALA A 79 -5.46 -8.26 -1.84
CA ALA A 79 -5.21 -9.66 -1.54
C ALA A 79 -6.48 -10.50 -1.64
N ALA A 80 -7.58 -10.03 -1.03
CA ALA A 80 -8.88 -10.69 -1.10
C ALA A 80 -9.37 -10.80 -2.56
N ALA A 81 -9.25 -9.72 -3.33
CA ALA A 81 -9.57 -9.72 -4.75
C ALA A 81 -8.71 -10.71 -5.55
N ALA A 82 -7.40 -10.77 -5.27
CA ALA A 82 -6.49 -11.70 -5.93
C ALA A 82 -6.85 -13.17 -5.62
N ILE A 83 -7.17 -13.49 -4.37
CA ILE A 83 -7.58 -14.84 -3.92
C ILE A 83 -8.91 -15.25 -4.57
N GLN A 84 -9.85 -14.31 -4.69
CA GLN A 84 -11.17 -14.53 -5.30
C GLN A 84 -11.16 -14.42 -6.84
N ASN A 85 -9.99 -14.23 -7.46
CA ASN A 85 -9.82 -13.98 -8.90
C ASN A 85 -10.62 -12.77 -9.43
N LYS A 86 -10.97 -11.82 -8.56
CA LYS A 86 -11.65 -10.58 -8.94
C LYS A 86 -10.67 -9.58 -9.54
N GLU A 87 -11.20 -8.53 -10.14
CA GLU A 87 -10.40 -7.39 -10.58
C GLU A 87 -9.93 -6.58 -9.37
N MET A 88 -8.61 -6.36 -9.28
CA MET A 88 -8.03 -5.47 -8.28
C MET A 88 -8.19 -4.02 -8.74
N LYS A 89 -8.79 -3.18 -7.88
CA LYS A 89 -9.14 -1.79 -8.20
C LYS A 89 -8.32 -0.84 -7.35
N LYS A 90 -7.88 0.26 -7.95
CA LYS A 90 -7.32 1.39 -7.20
C LYS A 90 -8.44 2.04 -6.37
N PRO A 91 -8.13 2.62 -5.20
CA PRO A 91 -9.11 3.33 -4.41
C PRO A 91 -9.72 4.48 -5.24
N LYS A 92 -11.04 4.60 -5.22
CA LYS A 92 -11.80 5.62 -5.97
C LYS A 92 -12.43 6.69 -5.09
N ASN A 93 -12.51 6.44 -3.79
CA ASN A 93 -13.08 7.37 -2.82
C ASN A 93 -12.21 7.46 -1.56
N TRP A 94 -12.53 8.44 -0.71
CA TRP A 94 -11.83 8.72 0.55
C TRP A 94 -11.70 7.50 1.45
N ARG A 95 -12.80 6.77 1.64
CA ARG A 95 -12.83 5.61 2.53
C ARG A 95 -11.89 4.52 2.03
N GLU A 96 -11.97 4.18 0.74
CA GLU A 96 -11.09 3.19 0.13
C GLU A 96 -9.62 3.61 0.21
N LEU A 97 -9.32 4.89 -0.03
CA LEU A 97 -7.96 5.42 0.07
C LEU A 97 -7.43 5.30 1.49
N LEU A 98 -8.18 5.79 2.49
CA LEU A 98 -7.77 5.76 3.89
C LEU A 98 -7.52 4.32 4.35
N ILE A 99 -8.47 3.41 4.09
CA ILE A 99 -8.27 1.99 4.41
C ILE A 99 -6.98 1.45 3.76
N THR A 100 -6.75 1.74 2.48
CA THR A 100 -5.58 1.24 1.74
C THR A 100 -4.24 1.74 2.32
N ILE A 101 -4.18 2.99 2.81
CA ILE A 101 -2.92 3.60 3.28
C ILE A 101 -2.69 3.51 4.79
N THR A 102 -3.71 3.18 5.58
CA THR A 102 -3.61 3.10 7.04
C THR A 102 -3.76 1.69 7.60
N ASP A 103 -3.97 0.67 6.76
CA ASP A 103 -4.21 -0.72 7.22
C ASP A 103 -3.09 -1.26 8.11
N ASP A 104 -1.85 -0.80 7.91
CA ASP A 104 -0.67 -1.19 8.68
C ASP A 104 -0.30 -0.19 9.80
N LEU A 105 -1.09 0.86 10.01
CA LEU A 105 -0.81 1.93 10.98
C LEU A 105 -1.77 1.88 12.16
N THR A 106 -1.23 1.73 13.36
CA THR A 106 -1.98 1.91 14.60
C THR A 106 -1.93 3.37 15.06
N LEU A 107 -3.06 3.88 15.53
CA LEU A 107 -3.10 5.21 16.15
C LEU A 107 -2.28 5.22 17.47
N PRO A 108 -1.57 6.32 17.76
CA PRO A 108 -0.91 6.49 19.06
C PRO A 108 -1.89 6.41 20.23
N SER A 109 -1.49 5.81 21.34
CA SER A 109 -2.33 5.59 22.53
C SER A 109 -2.94 6.88 23.08
N GLU A 110 -2.19 7.98 23.04
CA GLU A 110 -2.63 9.29 23.52
C GLU A 110 -3.73 9.86 22.64
N ALA A 111 -3.63 9.67 21.32
CA ALA A 111 -4.63 10.15 20.37
C ALA A 111 -5.96 9.41 20.50
N ILE A 112 -5.93 8.11 20.81
CA ILE A 112 -7.14 7.26 20.93
C ILE A 112 -8.11 7.83 21.98
N LYS A 113 -7.59 8.34 23.11
CA LYS A 113 -8.39 8.90 24.20
C LYS A 113 -9.27 10.07 23.76
N HIS A 114 -8.92 10.72 22.66
CA HIS A 114 -9.60 11.90 22.16
C HIS A 114 -10.64 11.58 21.06
N LEU A 115 -10.72 10.34 20.59
CA LEU A 115 -11.58 9.97 19.46
C LEU A 115 -13.07 9.81 19.81
N GLU A 116 -13.42 9.80 21.10
CA GLU A 116 -14.82 9.79 21.54
C GLU A 116 -15.49 11.17 21.37
N HIS A 117 -14.69 12.24 21.21
CA HIS A 117 -15.20 13.59 21.01
C HIS A 117 -15.52 13.86 19.54
N GLU A 118 -16.80 14.10 19.23
CA GLU A 118 -17.28 14.31 17.86
C GLU A 118 -16.60 15.50 17.15
N GLU A 119 -16.33 16.59 17.89
CA GLU A 119 -15.62 17.76 17.35
C GLU A 119 -14.23 17.39 16.84
N ILE A 120 -13.49 16.57 17.60
CA ILE A 120 -12.15 16.12 17.23
C ILE A 120 -12.23 15.22 15.97
N LEU A 121 -13.23 14.34 15.89
CA LEU A 121 -13.47 13.53 14.70
C LEU A 121 -13.77 14.40 13.47
N LEU A 122 -14.56 15.47 13.62
CA LEU A 122 -14.85 16.41 12.55
C LEU A 122 -13.58 17.14 12.10
N GLN A 123 -12.73 17.57 13.03
CA GLN A 123 -11.46 18.22 12.71
C GLN A 123 -10.50 17.27 12.00
N LEU A 124 -10.39 16.01 12.43
CA LEU A 124 -9.57 14.98 11.76
C LEU A 124 -10.07 14.70 10.34
N LYS A 125 -11.38 14.51 10.15
CA LYS A 125 -11.98 14.36 8.82
C LYS A 125 -11.67 15.56 7.94
N THR A 126 -11.85 16.77 8.48
CA THR A 126 -11.56 18.03 7.78
C THR A 126 -10.08 18.12 7.40
N MET A 127 -9.17 17.73 8.30
CA MET A 127 -7.74 17.71 8.05
C MET A 127 -7.40 16.80 6.86
N PHE A 128 -7.81 15.52 6.90
CA PHE A 128 -7.52 14.58 5.81
C PHE A 128 -8.05 15.07 4.46
N TYR A 129 -9.28 15.58 4.44
CA TYR A 129 -9.88 16.16 3.24
C TYR A 129 -9.06 17.36 2.73
N ARG A 130 -8.77 18.34 3.59
CA ARG A 130 -8.04 19.55 3.22
C ARG A 130 -6.61 19.26 2.78
N SER A 131 -5.93 18.28 3.37
CA SER A 131 -4.57 17.88 2.98
C SER A 131 -4.48 17.52 1.51
N ILE A 132 -5.41 16.71 1.01
CA ILE A 132 -5.38 16.29 -0.40
C ILE A 132 -5.95 17.36 -1.32
N VAL A 133 -7.00 18.09 -0.90
CA VAL A 133 -7.51 19.23 -1.68
C VAL A 133 -6.41 20.27 -1.89
N HIS A 134 -5.60 20.53 -0.87
CA HIS A 134 -4.44 21.43 -0.96
C HIS A 134 -3.40 20.94 -1.98
N CYS A 135 -3.19 19.62 -2.06
CA CYS A 135 -2.25 19.04 -3.01
C CYS A 135 -2.83 18.88 -4.43
N ASN A 136 -4.14 19.02 -4.60
CA ASN A 136 -4.86 18.68 -5.82
C ASN A 136 -4.34 19.47 -7.02
N ASN A 137 -3.81 18.75 -8.01
CA ASN A 137 -3.37 19.32 -9.26
C ASN A 137 -3.64 18.30 -10.39
N LYS A 138 -3.93 18.79 -11.60
CA LYS A 138 -4.12 17.95 -12.78
C LYS A 138 -2.80 17.31 -13.22
N ASP A 139 -1.69 18.02 -13.03
CA ASP A 139 -0.36 17.50 -13.30
C ASP A 139 0.12 16.61 -12.15
N LYS A 140 0.60 15.42 -12.50
CA LYS A 140 1.02 14.41 -11.53
C LYS A 140 2.28 14.84 -10.76
N ASP A 141 3.23 15.47 -11.44
CA ASP A 141 4.51 15.83 -10.83
C ASP A 141 4.31 17.04 -9.89
N GLU A 142 3.41 17.95 -10.26
CA GLU A 142 2.98 19.04 -9.38
C GLU A 142 2.20 18.55 -8.17
N PHE A 143 1.27 17.61 -8.35
CA PHE A 143 0.57 16.96 -7.23
C PHE A 143 1.59 16.32 -6.25
N ALA A 144 2.58 15.61 -6.78
CA ALA A 144 3.62 14.97 -5.98
C ALA A 144 4.49 15.99 -5.22
N ARG A 145 4.83 17.11 -5.87
CA ARG A 145 5.58 18.21 -5.26
C ARG A 145 4.81 18.89 -4.14
N ASN A 146 3.53 19.19 -4.36
CA ASN A 146 2.66 19.78 -3.33
C ASN A 146 2.50 18.85 -2.13
N LEU A 147 2.33 17.55 -2.38
CA LEU A 147 2.27 16.55 -1.32
C LEU A 147 3.58 16.50 -0.51
N HIS A 148 4.73 16.53 -1.18
CA HIS A 148 6.02 16.57 -0.51
C HIS A 148 6.16 17.82 0.38
N ASN A 149 5.81 18.99 -0.15
CA ASN A 149 5.89 20.27 0.58
C ASN A 149 4.94 20.28 1.79
N PHE A 150 3.72 19.76 1.64
CA PHE A 150 2.76 19.67 2.74
C PHE A 150 3.26 18.74 3.86
N ILE A 151 3.86 17.59 3.51
CA ILE A 151 4.45 16.68 4.50
C ILE A 151 5.64 17.34 5.23
N GLN A 152 6.48 18.08 4.50
CA GLN A 152 7.57 18.84 5.11
C GLN A 152 7.03 19.89 6.07
N PHE A 153 6.02 20.65 5.68
CA PHE A 153 5.36 21.64 6.54
C PHE A 153 4.87 21.04 7.86
N LEU A 154 4.19 19.88 7.82
CA LEU A 154 3.75 19.18 9.03
C LEU A 154 4.91 18.71 9.94
N SER A 155 6.12 18.61 9.40
CA SER A 155 7.31 18.15 10.13
C SER A 155 8.10 19.31 10.78
N ILE A 156 7.89 20.56 10.35
CA ILE A 156 8.64 21.75 10.84
C ILE A 156 8.45 21.97 12.35
N ASN A 157 7.27 21.68 12.90
CA ASN A 157 6.97 21.94 14.30
C ASN A 157 7.38 20.83 15.29
N LYS A 158 8.01 19.73 14.83
CA LYS A 158 8.46 18.65 15.74
C LYS A 158 9.75 18.96 16.51
N PHE A 159 10.45 20.06 16.18
CA PHE A 159 11.73 20.42 16.81
C PHE A 159 11.65 21.48 17.92
N ASN A 160 10.46 22.00 18.23
CA ASN A 160 10.29 23.04 19.27
C ASN A 160 9.86 22.51 20.65
N ASN A 161 9.74 21.19 20.82
CA ASN A 161 9.50 20.58 22.13
C ASN A 161 10.80 19.92 22.61
N LYS A 162 11.70 20.74 23.16
CA LYS A 162 12.74 20.31 24.11
C LYS A 162 12.43 20.92 25.46
#